data_AF-A0A7Y5C585-F1
#
_entry.id   AF-A0A7Y5C585-F1
#
_cell.length_a   1.000
_cell.length_b   1.000
_cell.length_c   1.000
_cell.angle_alpha   90.00
_cell.angle_beta   90.00
_cell.angle_gamma   90.00
#
_symmetry.space_group_name_H-M   'P 1'
#
loop_
_entity.id
_entity.type
_entity.pdbx_description
1 polymer ?
#
loop_
_entity_poly.entity_id
_entity_poly.type
_entity_poly.pdbx_seq_one_letter_code
_entity_poly.pdbx_strand_id
1 'polypeptide(L)' 'MKDPIVEEVRKHRMEHTLKFGGDLRAICEDLRRIQKASGHKVVRLRARRVSDQQELKPKRKKDSSR' A
#
# COMPACT_ATOMS: atom_id res chain seq x y z
N MET A 1 -13.88 18.42 -4.26
CA MET A 1 -12.56 18.76 -4.85
C MET A 1 -11.90 17.45 -5.27
N LYS A 2 -11.43 17.33 -6.52
CA LYS A 2 -10.66 16.15 -6.94
C LYS A 2 -9.21 16.38 -6.53
N ASP A 3 -8.63 15.42 -5.80
CA ASP A 3 -7.25 15.48 -5.36
C ASP A 3 -6.33 15.13 -6.56
N PRO A 4 -5.37 16.00 -6.93
CA PRO A 4 -4.49 15.77 -8.07
C PRO A 4 -3.67 14.47 -7.95
N ILE A 5 -3.26 14.08 -6.74
CA ILE A 5 -2.49 12.85 -6.50
C ILE A 5 -3.38 11.63 -6.79
N VAL A 6 -4.65 11.69 -6.39
CA VAL A 6 -5.60 10.59 -6.61
C VAL A 6 -5.88 10.39 -8.10
N GLU A 7 -6.03 11.47 -8.86
CA GLU A 7 -6.26 11.40 -10.30
C GLU A 7 -5.06 10.83 -11.05
N GLU A 8 -3.84 11.20 -10.65
CA GLU A 8 -2.62 10.60 -11.18
C GLU A 8 -2.56 9.09 -10.93
N VAL A 9 -2.81 8.65 -9.69
CA VAL A 9 -2.83 7.22 -9.34
C VAL A 9 -3.89 6.47 -10.15
N ARG A 10 -5.09 7.06 -10.33
CA ARG A 10 -6.17 6.47 -11.13
C ARG A 10 -5.77 6.32 -12.59
N LYS A 11 -5.13 7.33 -13.18
CA LYS A 11 -4.64 7.28 -14.56
C LYS A 11 -3.67 6.13 -14.76
N HIS A 12 -2.63 6.02 -13.92
CA HIS A 12 -1.65 4.94 -14.02
C HIS A 12 -2.27 3.55 -13.82
N ARG A 13 -3.22 3.41 -12.88
CA ARG A 13 -3.95 2.14 -12.69
C ARG A 13 -4.77 1.77 -13.91
N MET A 14 -5.42 2.73 -14.55
CA MET A 14 -6.23 2.50 -15.75
C MET A 14 -5.34 2.07 -16.91
N GLU A 15 -4.25 2.79 -17.17
CA GLU A 15 -3.28 2.44 -18.22
C GLU A 15 -2.71 1.03 -18.03
N HIS A 16 -2.34 0.67 -16.79
CA HIS A 16 -1.89 -0.70 -16.49
C HIS A 16 -3.01 -1.73 -16.73
N THR A 17 -4.25 -1.45 -16.33
CA THR A 17 -5.38 -2.38 -16.52
C THR A 17 -5.65 -2.62 -18.00
N LEU A 18 -5.60 -1.56 -18.82
CA LEU A 18 -5.80 -1.64 -20.28
C LEU A 18 -4.71 -2.47 -20.97
N LYS A 19 -3.46 -2.41 -20.52
CA LYS A 19 -2.36 -3.26 -21.06
C LYS A 19 -2.65 -4.76 -20.95
N PHE A 20 -3.43 -5.17 -19.96
CA PHE A 20 -3.81 -6.57 -19.74
C PHE A 20 -5.27 -6.84 -20.15
N GLY A 21 -5.93 -5.90 -20.83
CA GLY A 21 -7.33 -6.05 -21.23
C GLY A 21 -8.31 -6.25 -20.06
N GLY A 22 -7.94 -5.82 -18.86
CA GLY A 22 -8.72 -6.07 -17.64
C GLY A 22 -8.63 -7.49 -17.08
N ASP A 23 -7.76 -8.36 -17.60
CA ASP A 23 -7.54 -9.68 -17.04
C ASP A 23 -6.80 -9.60 -15.70
N LEU A 24 -7.55 -9.79 -14.62
CA LEU A 24 -7.02 -9.79 -13.25
C LEU A 24 -5.92 -10.84 -13.05
N ARG A 25 -6.01 -12.01 -13.69
CA ARG A 25 -4.98 -13.06 -13.54
C ARG A 25 -3.66 -12.59 -14.13
N ALA A 26 -3.68 -12.07 -15.35
CA ALA A 26 -2.50 -11.55 -16.03
C ALA A 26 -1.85 -10.38 -15.27
N ILE A 27 -2.66 -9.45 -14.73
CA ILE A 27 -2.17 -8.35 -13.88
C ILE A 27 -1.46 -8.92 -12.64
N CYS A 28 -2.08 -9.87 -11.95
CA CYS A 28 -1.47 -10.46 -10.76
C CYS A 28 -0.17 -11.21 -11.08
N GLU A 29 -0.07 -11.87 -12.23
CA GLU A 29 1.15 -12.54 -12.67
C GLU A 29 2.28 -11.57 -12.96
N ASP A 30 1.98 -10.45 -13.61
CA ASP A 30 2.97 -9.40 -13.88
C ASP A 30 3.50 -8.76 -12.59
N LEU A 31 2.62 -8.42 -11.65
CA LEU A 31 3.04 -7.90 -10.33
C LEU A 31 3.93 -8.90 -9.57
N ARG A 32 3.63 -10.20 -9.64
CA ARG A 32 4.49 -11.24 -9.07
C ARG A 32 5.84 -11.33 -9.77
N ARG A 33 5.90 -11.13 -11.09
CA ARG A 33 7.15 -11.08 -11.86
C ARG A 33 8.02 -9.90 -11.43
N ILE A 34 7.42 -8.70 -11.34
CA ILE A 34 8.10 -7.48 -10.86
C ILE A 34 8.63 -7.70 -9.44
N GLN A 35 7.82 -8.27 -8.55
CA GLN A 35 8.24 -8.57 -7.19
C GLN A 35 9.47 -9.49 -7.16
N LYS A 36 9.50 -10.55 -7.97
CA LYS A 36 10.64 -11.47 -8.07
C LYS A 36 11.90 -10.77 -8.63
N ALA A 37 11.73 -9.89 -9.61
CA ALA A 37 12.83 -9.17 -10.24
C ALA A 37 13.41 -8.04 -9.36
N SER A 38 12.65 -7.53 -8.40
CA SER A 38 13.06 -6.41 -7.54
C SER A 38 14.26 -6.70 -6.62
N GLY A 39 14.63 -7.98 -6.44
CA GLY A 39 15.68 -8.40 -5.52
C GLY A 39 15.33 -8.24 -4.03
N HIS A 40 14.14 -7.74 -3.70
CA HIS A 40 13.69 -7.60 -2.32
C HIS A 40 13.32 -8.95 -1.70
N LYS A 41 13.68 -9.12 -0.42
CA LYS A 41 13.27 -10.29 0.36
C LYS A 41 11.78 -10.24 0.65
N VAL A 42 11.03 -11.19 0.08
CA VAL A 42 9.61 -11.37 0.41
C VAL A 42 9.50 -12.10 1.75
N VAL A 43 8.92 -11.44 2.75
CA VAL A 43 8.68 -12.02 4.08
C VAL A 43 7.19 -12.16 4.35
N ARG A 44 6.79 -13.28 4.97
CA ARG A 44 5.43 -13.47 5.48
C ARG A 44 5.38 -13.03 6.94
N LEU A 45 4.83 -11.84 7.17
CA LEU A 45 4.61 -11.34 8.53
C LEU A 45 3.39 -12.02 9.14
N ARG A 46 3.43 -12.27 10.45
CA ARG A 46 2.26 -12.74 11.21
C ARG A 46 1.24 -11.60 11.32
N ALA A 47 -0.05 -11.94 11.38
CA ALA A 47 -1.09 -10.96 11.63
C ALA A 47 -0.84 -10.25 12.98
N ARG A 48 -0.92 -8.92 12.98
CA ARG A 48 -0.79 -8.11 14.21
C ARG A 48 -1.99 -8.37 15.12
N ARG A 49 -1.74 -8.61 16.41
CA ARG A 49 -2.82 -8.89 17.36
C ARG A 49 -3.43 -7.58 17.85
N VAL A 50 -4.71 -7.62 18.22
CA VAL A 50 -5.43 -6.45 18.76
C VAL A 50 -4.82 -5.99 20.09
N SER A 51 -4.22 -6.89 20.87
CA SER A 51 -3.45 -6.56 22.08
C SER A 51 -2.30 -5.59 21.82
N ASP A 52 -1.68 -5.64 20.64
CA ASP A 52 -0.47 -4.89 20.29
C ASP A 52 -0.80 -3.44 19.87
N GLN A 53 -2.07 -3.05 19.92
CA GLN A 53 -2.56 -1.71 19.61
C GLN A 53 -2.48 -0.77 20.82
N GLN A 54 -2.32 -1.31 22.04
CA GLN A 54 -2.31 -0.51 23.27
C GLN A 54 -1.00 0.28 23.45
N GLU A 55 0.12 -0.17 22.87
CA GLU A 55 1.42 0.52 22.99
C GLU A 55 1.62 1.66 21.97
N LEU A 56 0.87 1.69 20.87
CA LEU A 56 1.09 2.65 19.78
C LEU A 56 0.26 3.94 19.92
N LYS A 57 -0.13 4.35 21.14
CA LYS A 57 -0.71 5.68 21.33
C LYS A 57 0.42 6.71 21.40
N PRO A 58 0.43 7.76 20.57
CA PRO A 58 1.39 8.83 20.71
C PRO A 58 1.21 9.46 22.10
N LYS A 59 2.30 9.55 22.87
CA LYS A 59 2.33 10.35 24.10
C LYS A 59 2.00 11.79 23.70
N ARG A 60 0.74 12.20 23.88
CA ARG A 60 0.39 13.62 23.84
C ARG A 60 1.21 14.28 24.94
N LYS A 61 2.24 15.03 24.58
CA LYS A 61 2.86 15.97 25.52
C LYS A 61 1.75 16.92 25.94
N LYS A 62 1.40 16.89 27.22
CA LYS A 62 0.68 17.99 27.84
C LYS A 62 1.71 19.11 27.91
N ASP A 63 1.69 20.01 26.93
CA ASP A 63 2.33 21.31 27.11
C ASP A 63 1.45 22.07 28.10
N SER A 64 1.74 21.87 29.38
CA SER A 64 1.35 22.74 30.46
C SER A 64 2.25 23.97 30.38
N SER A 65 1.71 25.10 29.92
CA SER A 65 2.24 26.41 30.35
C SER A 65 1.31 27.55 29.95
N ARG A 66 0.70 28.10 31.02
CA ARG A 66 0.28 29.48 31.25
C ARG A 66 -0.94 30.04 30.52
#